data_AF-A0A7C1W7M7-F1
#
_entry.id   AF-A0A7C1W7M7-F1
#
_cell.length_a   1.000
_cell.length_b   1.000
_cell.length_c   1.000
_cell.angle_alpha   90.00
_cell.angle_beta   90.00
_cell.angle_gamma   90.00
#
_symmetry.space_group_name_H-M   'P 1'
#
loop_
_entity.id
_entity.type
_entity.pdbx_description
1 polymer ?
#
loop_
_entity_poly.entity_id
_entity_poly.type
_entity_poly.pdbx_seq_one_letter_code
_entity_poly.pdbx_strand_id
1 'polypeptide(L)'
;MPLVATDGDRDPILICKVIFDVLNPGKVLETLKARPDFKVLEKKERRVTNILWMHNPVRPGESAYGTTCGMTSQQSGPNRAHLISDDGQPLSGIITLSPGRLILKCVTRTHATMGQEILLKVAGPNLRYRITTYETPIRLRQTKNNETNPPSPLFPDHLSPHLPPEFFKSYFEVHWVHEKIPALDGLTPLQCARSKRKKERDRLAALLATFKNSSIGLYDFNRLIDILGFKDYPLLREEHITRQKLREKIMTVIDNNLRFIMAIKKAGGDALTILAQRLAEVNVMLQGLVYFLEQAKRTKTELIALTRTLEQIEEMTQILQTETLSGNPRRKTVEELIGDPDWDHRQVITTEVVDTVTWEIEKVWCENIEQKPISPHTSLTTALNNIPALWVAAIQKNLDLPRKTTKRKNIKIIAENLSSLKILNRIVERLAALSMPAVKALKIIYTHGGIYPYDKLAGLFGGEETDGYFWDKRKPTSPLGLLRSHGLLFVGRTKKEDAYYKIAVIPAEIRQNLSFLEDMPL
;
A
#
# COMPACT_ATOMS: atom_id res chain seq x y z
N MET A 1 -8.52 -25.96 -5.69
CA MET A 1 -9.88 -26.44 -5.37
C MET A 1 -10.74 -25.26 -4.96
N PRO A 2 -12.00 -25.16 -5.42
CA PRO A 2 -12.93 -24.17 -4.87
C PRO A 2 -13.19 -24.51 -3.39
N LEU A 3 -13.16 -23.50 -2.52
CA LEU A 3 -13.57 -23.68 -1.13
C LEU A 3 -15.07 -24.00 -1.12
N VAL A 4 -15.45 -25.06 -0.43
CA VAL A 4 -16.84 -25.54 -0.30
C VAL A 4 -17.27 -25.33 1.15
N ALA A 5 -18.55 -25.03 1.39
CA ALA A 5 -19.10 -25.06 2.74
C ALA A 5 -19.41 -26.52 3.16
N THR A 6 -19.57 -26.77 4.45
CA THR A 6 -19.95 -28.11 4.92
C THR A 6 -21.43 -28.39 4.87
N ASP A 7 -21.72 -29.69 4.97
CA ASP A 7 -23.03 -30.35 5.09
C ASP A 7 -23.76 -30.56 3.76
N GLY A 8 -23.10 -31.26 2.84
CA GLY A 8 -23.72 -31.76 1.59
C GLY A 8 -23.97 -30.69 0.53
N ASP A 9 -23.90 -29.41 0.90
CA ASP A 9 -24.02 -28.29 -0.01
C ASP A 9 -22.77 -28.17 -0.89
N ARG A 10 -22.96 -28.40 -2.19
CA ARG A 10 -21.93 -28.19 -3.23
C ARG A 10 -21.73 -26.71 -3.57
N ASP A 11 -22.28 -25.81 -2.76
CA ASP A 11 -22.30 -24.39 -3.02
C ASP A 11 -20.91 -23.75 -2.80
N PRO A 12 -20.44 -22.90 -3.73
CA PRO A 12 -19.21 -22.16 -3.55
C PRO A 12 -19.34 -21.16 -2.40
N ILE A 13 -18.25 -20.93 -1.67
CA ILE A 13 -18.21 -19.87 -0.65
C ILE A 13 -18.47 -18.50 -1.28
N LEU A 14 -19.54 -17.85 -0.83
CA LEU A 14 -19.98 -16.51 -1.24
C LEU A 14 -20.38 -15.72 -0.01
N ILE A 15 -19.99 -14.45 0.07
CA ILE A 15 -20.56 -13.56 1.08
C ILE A 15 -21.87 -13.03 0.51
N CYS A 16 -22.96 -13.58 0.99
CA CYS A 16 -24.32 -13.24 0.61
C CYS A 16 -24.86 -12.17 1.56
N LYS A 17 -25.46 -11.11 1.02
CA LYS A 17 -26.19 -10.10 1.80
C LYS A 17 -27.64 -10.07 1.34
N VAL A 18 -28.58 -10.45 2.21
CA VAL A 18 -30.02 -10.31 1.97
C VAL A 18 -30.52 -9.06 2.70
N ILE A 19 -31.11 -8.14 1.96
CA ILE A 19 -31.55 -6.84 2.46
C ILE A 19 -33.08 -6.77 2.45
N PHE A 20 -33.62 -6.26 3.55
CA PHE A 20 -35.04 -6.04 3.74
C PHE A 20 -35.32 -4.60 4.16
N ASP A 21 -36.45 -4.06 3.71
CA ASP A 21 -37.04 -2.85 4.29
C ASP A 21 -37.83 -3.25 5.56
N VAL A 22 -37.65 -2.49 6.64
CA VAL A 22 -38.29 -2.76 7.94
C VAL A 22 -39.40 -1.76 8.16
N LEU A 23 -40.65 -2.24 8.25
CA LEU A 23 -41.81 -1.38 8.47
C LEU A 23 -42.04 -1.11 9.96
N ASN A 24 -41.76 -2.09 10.83
CA ASN A 24 -41.87 -1.94 12.28
C ASN A 24 -40.70 -2.64 12.99
N PRO A 25 -39.61 -1.91 13.32
CA PRO A 25 -38.41 -2.52 13.89
C PRO A 25 -38.64 -3.13 15.27
N GLY A 26 -39.57 -2.59 16.08
CA GLY A 26 -39.92 -3.12 17.40
C GLY A 26 -40.52 -4.51 17.30
N LYS A 27 -41.57 -4.67 16.48
CA LYS A 27 -42.21 -5.99 16.25
C LYS A 27 -41.26 -7.00 15.63
N VAL A 28 -40.40 -6.58 14.69
CA VAL A 28 -39.38 -7.49 14.11
C VAL A 28 -38.43 -7.99 15.19
N LEU A 29 -37.95 -7.10 16.06
CA LEU A 29 -37.04 -7.48 17.15
C LEU A 29 -37.71 -8.40 18.17
N GLU A 30 -38.94 -8.11 18.58
CA GLU A 30 -39.72 -8.97 19.49
C GLU A 30 -39.92 -10.37 18.90
N THR A 31 -40.30 -10.46 17.62
CA THR A 31 -40.55 -11.75 16.98
C THR A 31 -39.27 -12.57 16.81
N LEU A 32 -38.13 -11.91 16.56
CA LEU A 32 -36.83 -12.58 16.52
C LEU A 32 -36.37 -13.03 17.91
N LYS A 33 -36.56 -12.21 18.96
CA LYS A 33 -36.26 -12.57 20.36
C LYS A 33 -37.07 -13.79 20.84
N ALA A 34 -38.29 -13.97 20.33
CA ALA A 34 -39.16 -15.08 20.71
C ALA A 34 -38.72 -16.44 20.14
N ARG A 35 -37.73 -16.49 19.24
CA ARG A 35 -37.29 -17.73 18.60
C ARG A 35 -35.93 -18.20 19.14
N PRO A 36 -35.78 -19.50 19.42
CA PRO A 36 -34.53 -20.04 19.97
C PRO A 36 -33.37 -19.98 18.97
N ASP A 37 -33.67 -19.92 17.67
CA ASP A 37 -32.67 -19.89 16.59
C ASP A 37 -31.93 -18.53 16.50
N PHE A 38 -32.38 -17.50 17.22
CA PHE A 38 -31.84 -16.14 17.17
C PHE A 38 -31.36 -15.65 18.54
N LYS A 39 -30.10 -15.24 18.63
CA LYS A 39 -29.50 -14.64 19.84
C LYS A 39 -29.27 -13.15 19.63
N VAL A 40 -29.98 -12.31 20.37
CA VAL A 40 -29.85 -10.84 20.27
C VAL A 40 -28.67 -10.35 21.10
N LEU A 41 -27.78 -9.56 20.49
CA LEU A 41 -26.65 -8.91 21.15
C LEU A 41 -27.02 -7.46 21.47
N GLU A 42 -27.37 -7.17 22.71
CA GLU A 42 -27.69 -5.80 23.14
C GLU A 42 -26.41 -4.96 23.28
N LYS A 43 -26.29 -3.88 22.50
CA LYS A 43 -25.27 -2.85 22.69
C LYS A 43 -25.94 -1.56 23.13
N LYS A 44 -25.52 -1.02 24.29
CA LYS A 44 -26.14 0.14 24.96
C LYS A 44 -26.03 1.48 24.21
N GLU A 45 -25.31 1.59 23.09
CA GLU A 45 -24.91 2.90 22.54
C GLU A 45 -25.24 3.15 21.06
N ARG A 46 -25.91 2.25 20.34
CA ARG A 46 -26.26 2.48 18.92
C ARG A 46 -27.67 2.02 18.61
N ARG A 47 -28.40 2.76 17.76
CA ARG A 47 -29.71 2.37 17.18
C ARG A 47 -29.63 1.13 16.25
N VAL A 48 -28.63 0.29 16.42
CA VAL A 48 -28.36 -0.87 15.56
C VAL A 48 -28.24 -2.10 16.46
N THR A 49 -29.10 -3.08 16.22
CA THR A 49 -29.14 -4.34 16.97
C THR A 49 -28.54 -5.45 16.12
N ASN A 50 -27.53 -6.14 16.64
CA ASN A 50 -26.98 -7.33 15.99
C ASN A 50 -27.64 -8.58 16.56
N ILE A 51 -27.97 -9.52 15.70
CA ILE A 51 -28.68 -10.76 16.04
C ILE A 51 -27.93 -11.90 15.34
N LEU A 52 -27.57 -12.93 16.09
CA LEU A 52 -26.90 -14.13 15.58
C LEU A 52 -27.96 -15.17 15.21
N TRP A 53 -27.83 -15.80 14.04
CA TRP A 53 -28.68 -16.90 13.60
C TRP A 53 -27.92 -18.23 13.72
N MET A 54 -28.39 -19.10 14.61
CA MET A 54 -27.70 -20.33 15.03
C MET A 54 -28.07 -21.52 14.14
N HIS A 55 -27.12 -22.43 13.90
CA HIS A 55 -27.35 -23.63 13.07
C HIS A 55 -28.10 -24.76 13.79
N ASN A 56 -28.13 -24.73 15.13
CA ASN A 56 -28.99 -25.55 15.98
C ASN A 56 -29.10 -24.84 17.34
N PRO A 57 -30.30 -24.51 17.85
CA PRO A 57 -30.41 -23.87 19.16
C PRO A 57 -29.92 -24.84 20.24
N VAL A 58 -28.97 -24.39 21.07
CA VAL A 58 -28.55 -25.11 22.28
C VAL A 58 -29.79 -25.30 23.16
N ARG A 59 -29.99 -26.52 23.67
CA ARG A 59 -31.12 -26.84 24.56
C ARG A 59 -31.07 -25.91 25.79
N PRO A 60 -32.22 -25.47 26.33
CA PRO A 60 -32.23 -24.56 27.48
C PRO A 60 -31.52 -25.22 28.68
N GLY A 61 -30.39 -24.66 29.13
CA GLY A 61 -29.64 -25.18 30.28
C GLY A 61 -28.16 -24.76 30.37
N GLU A 62 -27.51 -24.37 29.27
CA GLU A 62 -26.10 -23.98 29.28
C GLU A 62 -25.92 -22.45 29.18
N SER A 63 -25.38 -21.87 30.24
CA SER A 63 -25.09 -20.43 30.37
C SER A 63 -23.80 -20.07 29.64
N ALA A 64 -23.88 -19.12 28.71
CA ALA A 64 -22.70 -18.47 28.12
C ALA A 64 -22.80 -16.94 28.32
N TYR A 65 -22.17 -16.45 29.39
CA TYR A 65 -21.87 -15.04 29.60
C TYR A 65 -20.49 -14.72 29.00
N GLY A 66 -20.44 -13.70 28.14
CA GLY A 66 -19.20 -13.14 27.62
C GLY A 66 -19.49 -11.84 26.88
N THR A 67 -18.73 -10.78 27.19
CA THR A 67 -18.90 -9.44 26.63
C THR A 67 -17.70 -9.11 25.76
N THR A 68 -17.99 -8.50 24.60
CA THR A 68 -17.08 -8.04 23.52
C THR A 68 -16.56 -9.14 22.59
N CYS A 69 -16.90 -9.02 21.29
CA CYS A 69 -16.54 -10.00 20.27
C CYS A 69 -15.86 -9.38 19.05
N GLY A 70 -14.75 -9.99 18.66
CA GLY A 70 -14.02 -9.78 17.40
C GLY A 70 -14.16 -11.01 16.51
N MET A 71 -14.27 -10.81 15.20
CA MET A 71 -14.47 -11.89 14.24
C MET A 71 -13.15 -12.60 13.88
N THR A 72 -13.16 -13.93 13.82
CA THR A 72 -12.14 -14.72 13.11
C THR A 72 -12.83 -15.72 12.18
N SER A 73 -12.51 -15.68 10.90
CA SER A 73 -12.79 -16.82 10.01
C SER A 73 -11.76 -17.90 10.33
N GLN A 74 -12.17 -18.99 10.96
CA GLN A 74 -11.28 -20.10 11.25
C GLN A 74 -11.48 -21.19 10.18
N GLN A 75 -10.39 -21.62 9.54
CA GLN A 75 -10.40 -22.79 8.67
C GLN A 75 -10.34 -24.05 9.53
N SER A 76 -11.46 -24.74 9.71
CA SER A 76 -11.52 -26.07 10.31
C SER A 76 -11.27 -27.13 9.24
N GLY A 77 -10.02 -27.22 8.78
CA GLY A 77 -9.56 -28.18 7.76
C GLY A 77 -9.47 -27.62 6.34
N PRO A 78 -8.89 -28.38 5.39
CA PRO A 78 -8.44 -27.86 4.09
C PRO A 78 -9.57 -27.39 3.15
N ASN A 79 -10.85 -27.66 3.47
CA ASN A 79 -11.98 -27.39 2.57
C ASN A 79 -13.26 -26.89 3.29
N ARG A 80 -13.16 -26.28 4.48
CA ARG A 80 -14.36 -25.90 5.27
C ARG A 80 -14.21 -24.51 5.87
N ALA A 81 -15.23 -23.65 5.70
CA ALA A 81 -15.28 -22.34 6.34
C ALA A 81 -16.63 -22.16 7.04
N HIS A 82 -16.58 -21.80 8.32
CA HIS A 82 -17.76 -21.50 9.13
C HIS A 82 -17.71 -20.05 9.62
N LEU A 83 -18.88 -19.45 9.85
CA LEU A 83 -18.99 -18.36 10.80
C LEU A 83 -19.08 -19.00 12.18
N ILE A 84 -18.16 -18.64 13.05
CA ILE A 84 -18.08 -19.14 14.41
C ILE A 84 -18.34 -17.95 15.33
N SER A 85 -19.27 -18.06 16.27
CA SER A 85 -19.40 -17.09 17.36
C SER A 85 -18.25 -17.26 18.35
N ASP A 86 -18.00 -16.26 19.18
CA ASP A 86 -16.87 -16.30 20.11
C ASP A 86 -16.96 -17.42 21.17
N ASP A 87 -18.15 -18.00 21.35
CA ASP A 87 -18.39 -19.22 22.16
C ASP A 87 -18.17 -20.53 21.38
N GLY A 88 -17.63 -20.46 20.16
CA GLY A 88 -17.28 -21.62 19.33
C GLY A 88 -18.45 -22.23 18.55
N GLN A 89 -19.66 -21.67 18.63
CA GLN A 89 -20.84 -22.23 17.98
C GLN A 89 -20.92 -21.86 16.48
N PRO A 90 -21.33 -22.81 15.61
CA PRO A 90 -21.52 -22.53 14.19
C PRO A 90 -22.75 -21.65 13.95
N LEU A 91 -22.57 -20.59 13.17
CA LEU A 91 -23.60 -19.64 12.78
C LEU A 91 -24.06 -19.88 11.35
N SER A 92 -25.39 -19.88 11.15
CA SER A 92 -26.02 -19.88 9.82
C SER A 92 -26.00 -18.48 9.18
N GLY A 93 -25.94 -17.43 9.99
CA GLY A 93 -25.78 -16.06 9.50
C GLY A 93 -25.78 -15.00 10.61
N ILE A 94 -25.53 -13.76 10.20
CA ILE A 94 -25.55 -12.59 11.09
C ILE A 94 -26.58 -11.59 10.56
N ILE A 95 -27.46 -11.13 11.44
CA ILE A 95 -28.49 -10.15 11.12
C ILE A 95 -28.14 -8.82 11.80
N THR A 96 -28.17 -7.75 11.03
CA THR A 96 -28.06 -6.37 11.53
C THR A 96 -29.38 -5.66 11.30
N LEU A 97 -30.05 -5.29 12.38
CA LEU A 97 -31.32 -4.56 12.39
C LEU A 97 -31.07 -3.07 12.71
N SER A 98 -31.60 -2.19 11.87
CA SER A 98 -31.53 -0.74 12.00
C SER A 98 -32.89 -0.09 11.65
N PRO A 99 -33.13 1.20 11.98
CA PRO A 99 -34.37 1.87 11.63
C PRO A 99 -34.58 1.85 10.11
N GLY A 100 -35.61 1.15 9.66
CA GLY A 100 -35.96 1.02 8.24
C GLY A 100 -35.23 -0.06 7.44
N ARG A 101 -34.25 -0.78 8.01
CA ARG A 101 -33.49 -1.80 7.27
C ARG A 101 -33.00 -2.95 8.12
N LEU A 102 -33.12 -4.17 7.59
CA LEU A 102 -32.53 -5.40 8.11
C LEU A 102 -31.61 -6.00 7.06
N ILE A 103 -30.42 -6.41 7.46
CA ILE A 103 -29.41 -7.05 6.59
C ILE A 103 -29.03 -8.40 7.20
N LEU A 104 -29.29 -9.49 6.48
CA LEU A 104 -28.80 -10.83 6.79
C LEU A 104 -27.52 -11.10 5.97
N LYS A 105 -26.45 -11.56 6.64
CA LYS A 105 -25.18 -11.95 6.02
C LYS A 105 -24.93 -13.46 6.20
N CYS A 106 -24.66 -14.15 5.10
CA CYS A 106 -24.40 -15.60 5.05
C CYS A 106 -23.17 -15.93 4.19
N VAL A 107 -22.63 -17.14 4.34
CA VAL A 107 -21.42 -17.63 3.62
C VAL A 107 -21.75 -18.50 2.39
N THR A 108 -23.02 -18.87 2.22
CA THR A 108 -23.49 -19.67 1.08
C THR A 108 -24.80 -19.12 0.56
N ARG A 109 -25.15 -19.47 -0.68
CA ARG A 109 -26.44 -19.11 -1.28
C ARG A 109 -27.57 -19.88 -0.61
N THR A 110 -27.39 -21.17 -0.32
CA THR A 110 -28.37 -21.96 0.46
C THR A 110 -28.76 -21.29 1.77
N HIS A 111 -27.78 -20.87 2.59
CA HIS A 111 -28.08 -20.19 3.86
C HIS A 111 -28.75 -18.83 3.66
N ALA A 112 -28.41 -18.10 2.61
CA ALA A 112 -29.06 -16.82 2.30
C ALA A 112 -30.55 -17.02 1.95
N THR A 113 -30.86 -18.03 1.12
CA THR A 113 -32.24 -18.37 0.74
C THR A 113 -33.03 -18.88 1.94
N MET A 114 -32.48 -19.81 2.71
CA MET A 114 -33.12 -20.34 3.92
C MET A 114 -33.37 -19.24 4.96
N GLY A 115 -32.38 -18.38 5.19
CA GLY A 115 -32.53 -17.26 6.13
C GLY A 115 -33.54 -16.23 5.64
N GLN A 116 -33.63 -16.00 4.33
CA GLN A 116 -34.65 -15.13 3.75
C GLN A 116 -36.06 -15.66 4.02
N GLU A 117 -36.32 -16.94 3.73
CA GLU A 117 -37.62 -17.57 3.95
C GLU A 117 -38.02 -17.54 5.42
N ILE A 118 -37.09 -17.89 6.32
CA ILE A 118 -37.31 -17.85 7.76
C ILE A 118 -37.65 -16.43 8.21
N LEU A 119 -36.88 -15.42 7.78
CA LEU A 119 -37.12 -14.04 8.19
C LEU A 119 -38.47 -13.51 7.70
N LEU A 120 -38.88 -13.82 6.47
CA LEU A 120 -40.20 -13.42 5.95
C LEU A 120 -41.34 -14.15 6.68
N LYS A 121 -41.17 -15.44 6.98
CA LYS A 121 -42.16 -16.22 7.73
C LYS A 121 -42.32 -15.72 9.16
N VAL A 122 -41.21 -15.36 9.81
CA VAL A 122 -41.19 -14.94 11.22
C VAL A 122 -41.64 -13.50 11.37
N ALA A 123 -41.07 -12.56 10.62
CA ALA A 123 -41.41 -11.14 10.77
C ALA A 123 -42.72 -10.75 10.06
N GLY A 124 -43.20 -11.59 9.15
CA GLY A 124 -44.46 -11.44 8.43
C GLY A 124 -44.56 -10.08 7.74
N PRO A 125 -45.68 -9.33 7.91
CA PRO A 125 -45.88 -8.06 7.22
C PRO A 125 -44.95 -6.94 7.69
N ASN A 126 -44.17 -7.14 8.76
CA ASN A 126 -43.27 -6.10 9.28
C ASN A 126 -41.94 -6.02 8.50
N LEU A 127 -41.71 -6.93 7.55
CA LEU A 127 -40.48 -7.06 6.79
C LEU A 127 -40.82 -7.20 5.29
N ARG A 128 -40.19 -6.40 4.45
CA ARG A 128 -40.33 -6.52 2.98
C ARG A 128 -38.98 -6.84 2.35
N TYR A 129 -38.89 -7.94 1.63
CA TYR A 129 -37.69 -8.28 0.87
C TYR A 129 -37.37 -7.20 -0.16
N ARG A 130 -36.09 -6.83 -0.25
CA ARG A 130 -35.62 -5.81 -1.20
C ARG A 130 -34.70 -6.40 -2.24
N ILE A 131 -33.59 -7.01 -1.81
CA ILE A 131 -32.57 -7.54 -2.72
C ILE A 131 -31.66 -8.53 -2.01
N THR A 132 -31.11 -9.47 -2.77
CA THR A 132 -30.00 -10.33 -2.35
C THR A 132 -28.80 -10.02 -3.23
N THR A 133 -27.65 -9.76 -2.63
CA THR A 133 -26.38 -9.58 -3.33
C THR A 133 -25.39 -10.68 -2.96
N TYR A 134 -24.51 -11.01 -3.90
CA TYR A 134 -23.50 -12.05 -3.77
C TYR A 134 -22.14 -11.46 -4.08
N GLU A 135 -21.17 -11.64 -3.19
CA GLU A 135 -19.80 -11.18 -3.37
C GLU A 135 -18.84 -12.34 -3.13
N THR A 136 -17.85 -12.53 -3.99
CA THR A 136 -16.78 -13.49 -3.72
C THR A 136 -15.82 -12.92 -2.68
N PRO A 137 -15.20 -13.75 -1.81
CA PRO A 137 -14.21 -13.30 -0.83
C PRO A 137 -13.05 -12.49 -1.45
N ILE A 138 -12.67 -12.83 -2.68
CA ILE A 138 -11.64 -12.13 -3.46
C ILE A 138 -12.09 -10.70 -3.77
N ARG A 139 -13.34 -10.52 -4.22
CA ARG A 139 -13.89 -9.19 -4.52
C ARG A 139 -14.03 -8.33 -3.26
N LEU A 140 -14.36 -8.93 -2.11
CA LEU A 140 -14.43 -8.24 -0.82
C LEU A 140 -13.09 -7.75 -0.28
N ARG A 141 -12.01 -8.50 -0.53
CA ARG A 141 -10.65 -8.03 -0.25
C ARG A 141 -10.25 -6.86 -1.15
N GLN A 142 -10.78 -6.80 -2.37
CA GLN A 142 -10.57 -5.70 -3.30
C GLN A 142 -11.46 -4.48 -2.97
N THR A 143 -12.71 -4.68 -2.52
CA THR A 143 -13.64 -3.59 -2.18
C THR A 143 -13.45 -3.00 -0.79
N LYS A 144 -12.89 -3.73 0.19
CA LYS A 144 -12.51 -3.13 1.49
C LYS A 144 -11.47 -2.01 1.37
N ASN A 145 -10.70 -1.96 0.28
CA ASN A 145 -9.84 -0.83 -0.05
C ASN A 145 -10.58 0.38 -0.65
N ASN A 146 -11.88 0.24 -0.97
CA ASN A 146 -12.69 1.24 -1.69
C ASN A 146 -13.99 1.65 -0.95
N GLU A 147 -14.31 1.11 0.23
CA GLU A 147 -15.55 1.44 0.96
C GLU A 147 -15.40 2.65 1.90
N THR A 148 -15.22 3.83 1.32
CA THR A 148 -15.80 5.08 1.84
C THR A 148 -16.41 5.81 0.67
N ASN A 149 -17.62 5.42 0.24
CA ASN A 149 -18.30 6.16 -0.82
C ASN A 149 -19.09 7.35 -0.23
N PRO A 150 -18.75 8.61 -0.62
CA PRO A 150 -19.59 9.80 -0.46
C PRO A 150 -20.86 9.69 -1.34
N PRO A 151 -21.81 10.65 -1.27
CA PRO A 151 -22.99 10.66 -2.16
C PRO A 151 -22.60 10.48 -3.64
N SER A 152 -23.51 9.84 -4.39
CA SER A 152 -23.33 9.37 -5.77
C SER A 152 -22.46 10.28 -6.65
N PRO A 153 -21.57 9.70 -7.50
CA PRO A 153 -20.71 10.49 -8.36
C PRO A 153 -21.56 11.36 -9.30
N LEU A 154 -21.21 12.65 -9.36
CA LEU A 154 -21.78 13.65 -10.27
C LEU A 154 -21.52 13.34 -11.75
N PHE A 155 -20.72 12.32 -12.06
CA PHE A 155 -20.42 11.88 -13.41
C PHE A 155 -20.77 10.40 -13.57
N PRO A 156 -21.49 10.03 -14.65
CA PRO A 156 -21.66 8.63 -15.01
C PRO A 156 -20.30 7.93 -15.19
N ASP A 157 -20.12 6.77 -14.57
CA ASP A 157 -18.87 6.00 -14.53
C ASP A 157 -18.24 5.71 -15.92
N HIS A 158 -18.99 5.89 -17.01
CA HIS A 158 -18.55 5.67 -18.38
C HIS A 158 -17.82 6.88 -19.03
N LEU A 159 -17.78 8.05 -18.41
CA LEU A 159 -17.20 9.27 -19.01
C LEU A 159 -15.82 9.67 -18.45
N SER A 160 -15.41 9.14 -17.29
CA SER A 160 -14.24 9.64 -16.55
C SER A 160 -12.83 9.34 -17.11
N PRO A 161 -12.52 8.23 -17.81
CA PRO A 161 -11.15 7.97 -18.24
C PRO A 161 -10.76 8.63 -19.58
N HIS A 162 -11.67 9.34 -20.26
CA HIS A 162 -11.45 9.87 -21.62
C HIS A 162 -11.40 11.40 -21.72
N LEU A 163 -11.60 12.12 -20.62
CA LEU A 163 -11.59 13.59 -20.62
C LEU A 163 -10.16 14.13 -20.41
N PRO A 164 -9.68 15.05 -21.26
CA PRO A 164 -8.37 15.68 -21.10
C PRO A 164 -8.27 16.46 -19.78
N PRO A 165 -7.08 16.58 -19.15
CA PRO A 165 -6.88 17.44 -17.98
C PRO A 165 -7.38 18.89 -18.17
N GLU A 166 -7.30 19.40 -19.40
CA GLU A 166 -7.79 20.71 -19.81
C GLU A 166 -9.31 20.86 -19.66
N PHE A 167 -10.06 19.77 -19.84
CA PHE A 167 -11.50 19.74 -19.63
C PHE A 167 -11.84 19.96 -18.16
N PHE A 168 -11.19 19.22 -17.25
CA PHE A 168 -11.43 19.38 -15.81
C PHE A 168 -11.04 20.78 -15.33
N LYS A 169 -9.95 21.33 -15.87
CA LYS A 169 -9.55 22.70 -15.61
C LYS A 169 -10.63 23.70 -16.03
N SER A 170 -11.12 23.60 -17.26
CA SER A 170 -12.19 24.47 -17.76
C SER A 170 -13.48 24.30 -16.95
N TYR A 171 -13.89 23.06 -16.69
CA TYR A 171 -15.08 22.76 -15.92
C TYR A 171 -15.00 23.34 -14.51
N PHE A 172 -13.95 23.05 -13.73
CA PHE A 172 -13.87 23.49 -12.35
C PHE A 172 -13.55 24.98 -12.20
N GLU A 173 -12.66 25.54 -13.02
CA GLU A 173 -12.23 26.95 -12.88
C GLU A 173 -13.23 27.93 -13.49
N VAL A 174 -13.99 27.52 -14.52
CA VAL A 174 -14.88 28.43 -15.27
C VAL A 174 -16.35 28.13 -15.02
N HIS A 175 -16.78 26.87 -15.05
CA HIS A 175 -18.21 26.54 -15.00
C HIS A 175 -18.70 26.26 -13.57
N TRP A 176 -18.05 25.34 -12.88
CA TRP A 176 -18.49 24.84 -11.56
C TRP A 176 -18.50 25.93 -10.48
N VAL A 177 -17.53 26.85 -10.49
CA VAL A 177 -17.47 27.98 -9.53
C VAL A 177 -18.70 28.89 -9.57
N HIS A 178 -19.40 28.92 -10.70
CA HIS A 178 -20.60 29.73 -10.94
C HIS A 178 -21.89 28.91 -10.96
N GLU A 179 -21.80 27.58 -10.87
CA GLU A 179 -22.95 26.68 -10.89
C GLU A 179 -23.59 26.59 -9.49
N LYS A 180 -24.92 26.54 -9.43
CA LYS A 180 -25.66 26.36 -8.18
C LYS A 180 -25.63 24.90 -7.77
N ILE A 181 -25.09 24.61 -6.59
CA ILE A 181 -24.85 23.23 -6.16
C ILE A 181 -25.86 22.84 -5.08
N PRO A 182 -26.62 21.74 -5.26
CA PRO A 182 -27.57 21.26 -4.25
C PRO A 182 -26.92 21.01 -2.87
N ALA A 183 -25.69 20.48 -2.85
CA ALA A 183 -24.92 20.26 -1.62
C ALA A 183 -24.52 21.56 -0.89
N LEU A 184 -24.63 22.71 -1.56
CA LEU A 184 -24.40 24.05 -1.02
C LEU A 184 -25.71 24.82 -0.80
N ASP A 185 -26.84 24.11 -0.62
CA ASP A 185 -28.20 24.68 -0.53
C ASP A 185 -28.55 25.57 -1.74
N GLY A 186 -28.07 25.20 -2.94
CA GLY A 186 -28.34 25.93 -4.17
C GLY A 186 -27.52 27.23 -4.34
N LEU A 187 -26.54 27.47 -3.48
CA LEU A 187 -25.55 28.52 -3.66
C LEU A 187 -24.43 28.05 -4.60
N THR A 188 -23.73 29.02 -5.21
CA THR A 188 -22.52 28.73 -5.98
C THR A 188 -21.30 28.62 -5.07
N PRO A 189 -20.25 27.88 -5.46
CA PRO A 189 -18.99 27.84 -4.71
C PRO A 189 -18.41 29.22 -4.42
N LEU A 190 -18.47 30.14 -5.40
CA LEU A 190 -17.97 31.50 -5.21
C LEU A 190 -18.82 32.30 -4.19
N GLN A 191 -20.14 32.10 -4.20
CA GLN A 191 -21.03 32.72 -3.21
C GLN A 191 -20.77 32.18 -1.81
N CYS A 192 -20.62 30.87 -1.66
CA CYS A 192 -20.26 30.27 -0.37
C CYS A 192 -18.89 30.75 0.13
N ALA A 193 -17.90 30.85 -0.75
CA ALA A 193 -16.56 31.31 -0.40
C ALA A 193 -16.56 32.75 0.13
N ARG A 194 -17.35 33.63 -0.51
CA ARG A 194 -17.48 35.06 -0.15
C ARG A 194 -18.51 35.33 0.94
N SER A 195 -19.21 34.30 1.41
CA SER A 195 -20.27 34.48 2.40
C SER A 195 -19.70 34.89 3.77
N LYS A 196 -20.39 35.83 4.43
CA LYS A 196 -20.11 36.17 5.84
C LYS A 196 -20.56 35.07 6.80
N ARG A 197 -21.44 34.17 6.37
CA ARG A 197 -21.99 33.09 7.21
C ARG A 197 -21.02 31.90 7.26
N LYS A 198 -20.55 31.56 8.47
CA LYS A 198 -19.64 30.45 8.71
C LYS A 198 -20.17 29.11 8.18
N LYS A 199 -21.46 28.83 8.34
CA LYS A 199 -22.11 27.58 7.90
C LYS A 199 -21.99 27.33 6.40
N GLU A 200 -22.09 28.37 5.58
CA GLU A 200 -21.99 28.27 4.11
C GLU A 200 -20.53 28.01 3.69
N ARG A 201 -19.59 28.66 4.38
CA ARG A 201 -18.15 28.42 4.23
C ARG A 201 -17.71 27.02 4.68
N ASP A 202 -18.23 26.52 5.80
CA ASP A 202 -17.96 25.16 6.30
C ASP A 202 -18.46 24.08 5.33
N ARG A 203 -19.65 24.28 4.73
CA ARG A 203 -20.18 23.35 3.71
C ARG A 203 -19.32 23.32 2.45
N LEU A 204 -18.88 24.49 1.99
CA LEU A 204 -17.94 24.56 0.87
C LEU A 204 -16.61 23.88 1.23
N ALA A 205 -16.08 24.11 2.44
CA ALA A 205 -14.86 23.45 2.91
C ALA A 205 -15.02 21.91 2.92
N ALA A 206 -16.14 21.40 3.43
CA ALA A 206 -16.44 19.98 3.47
C ALA A 206 -16.59 19.38 2.06
N LEU A 207 -17.22 20.12 1.13
CA LEU A 207 -17.35 19.71 -0.26
C LEU A 207 -16.00 19.68 -0.97
N LEU A 208 -15.18 20.71 -0.80
CA LEU A 208 -13.82 20.78 -1.34
C LEU A 208 -12.90 19.71 -0.73
N ALA A 209 -13.03 19.42 0.56
CA ALA A 209 -12.34 18.32 1.21
C ALA A 209 -12.78 16.97 0.63
N THR A 210 -14.08 16.80 0.38
CA THR A 210 -14.62 15.59 -0.28
C THR A 210 -14.06 15.45 -1.69
N PHE A 211 -14.00 16.53 -2.47
CA PHE A 211 -13.40 16.54 -3.80
C PHE A 211 -11.90 16.24 -3.76
N LYS A 212 -11.17 16.83 -2.81
CA LYS A 212 -9.75 16.54 -2.58
C LYS A 212 -9.53 15.07 -2.23
N ASN A 213 -10.49 14.44 -1.56
CA ASN A 213 -10.42 13.02 -1.16
C ASN A 213 -10.87 12.06 -2.28
N SER A 214 -11.87 12.43 -3.09
CA SER A 214 -12.45 11.56 -4.12
C SER A 214 -11.74 11.64 -5.48
N SER A 215 -11.03 12.72 -5.76
CA SER A 215 -10.41 12.91 -7.07
C SER A 215 -9.09 12.14 -7.22
N ILE A 216 -9.14 11.16 -8.11
CA ILE A 216 -8.00 10.40 -8.64
C ILE A 216 -7.19 11.35 -9.53
N GLY A 217 -6.35 12.23 -8.96
CA GLY A 217 -5.24 12.92 -9.66
C GLY A 217 -5.52 13.72 -10.95
N LEU A 218 -6.78 13.91 -11.37
CA LEU A 218 -7.13 14.51 -12.67
C LEU A 218 -7.18 16.05 -12.66
N TYR A 219 -7.24 16.68 -11.49
CA TYR A 219 -7.29 18.14 -11.33
C TYR A 219 -6.69 18.58 -9.99
N ASP A 220 -5.96 19.70 -9.99
CA ASP A 220 -5.34 20.27 -8.78
C ASP A 220 -6.34 21.14 -8.01
N PHE A 221 -7.00 20.55 -7.03
CA PHE A 221 -7.98 21.26 -6.20
C PHE A 221 -7.36 22.31 -5.28
N ASN A 222 -6.03 22.33 -5.06
CA ASN A 222 -5.41 23.43 -4.32
C ASN A 222 -5.49 24.74 -5.12
N ARG A 223 -5.33 24.65 -6.44
CA ARG A 223 -5.53 25.79 -7.34
C ARG A 223 -6.98 26.30 -7.33
N LEU A 224 -7.97 25.42 -7.24
CA LEU A 224 -9.37 25.83 -7.08
C LEU A 224 -9.63 26.51 -5.73
N ILE A 225 -9.03 26.00 -4.66
CA ILE A 225 -9.08 26.61 -3.32
C ILE A 225 -8.47 28.02 -3.36
N ASP A 226 -7.37 28.21 -4.10
CA ASP A 226 -6.74 29.51 -4.30
C ASP A 226 -7.63 30.46 -5.12
N ILE A 227 -8.24 29.99 -6.22
CA ILE A 227 -9.19 30.77 -7.04
C ILE A 227 -10.39 31.24 -6.21
N LEU A 228 -10.88 30.38 -5.30
CA LEU A 228 -11.96 30.72 -4.39
C LEU A 228 -11.53 31.62 -3.22
N GLY A 229 -10.23 31.91 -3.07
CA GLY A 229 -9.70 32.71 -1.96
C GLY A 229 -9.84 32.02 -0.61
N PHE A 230 -9.80 30.69 -0.59
CA PHE A 230 -10.21 29.86 0.55
C PHE A 230 -9.04 29.14 1.26
N LYS A 231 -7.80 29.50 0.89
CA LYS A 231 -6.54 28.89 1.34
C LYS A 231 -6.36 28.83 2.86
N ASP A 232 -6.88 29.82 3.57
CA ASP A 232 -6.67 29.96 5.02
C ASP A 232 -7.79 29.36 5.89
N TYR A 233 -8.73 28.62 5.28
CA TYR A 233 -9.87 28.10 6.02
C TYR A 233 -9.49 26.94 6.98
N PRO A 234 -9.91 26.96 8.27
CA PRO A 234 -9.43 26.02 9.30
C PRO A 234 -9.55 24.53 8.96
N LEU A 235 -10.67 24.12 8.35
CA LEU A 235 -10.95 22.73 7.99
C LEU A 235 -10.03 22.19 6.87
N LEU A 236 -9.36 23.08 6.12
CA LEU A 236 -8.39 22.72 5.09
C LEU A 236 -6.93 22.80 5.60
N ARG A 237 -6.69 23.42 6.78
CA ARG A 237 -5.37 23.59 7.41
C ARG A 237 -4.92 22.39 8.26
N GLU A 238 -5.82 21.68 8.94
CA GLU A 238 -5.43 20.67 9.95
C GLU A 238 -4.54 19.53 9.41
N GLU A 239 -4.81 19.01 8.21
CA GLU A 239 -4.01 17.91 7.63
C GLU A 239 -2.62 18.37 7.18
N HIS A 240 -2.51 19.56 6.59
CA HIS A 240 -1.23 20.09 6.13
C HIS A 240 -0.30 20.41 7.31
N ILE A 241 -0.86 21.00 8.37
CA ILE A 241 -0.11 21.31 9.60
C ILE A 241 0.36 20.03 10.28
N THR A 242 -0.46 18.97 10.33
CA THR A 242 -0.07 17.70 10.95
C THR A 242 1.05 17.00 10.17
N ARG A 243 0.97 17.00 8.83
CA ARG A 243 2.02 16.43 7.97
C ARG A 243 3.33 17.19 8.07
N GLN A 244 3.27 18.52 8.05
CA GLN A 244 4.45 19.37 8.17
C GLN A 244 5.14 19.18 9.52
N LYS A 245 4.38 19.18 10.63
CA LYS A 245 4.92 18.92 11.97
C LYS A 245 5.57 17.54 12.08
N LEU A 246 4.95 16.52 11.48
CA LEU A 246 5.51 15.17 11.48
C LEU A 246 6.80 15.11 10.66
N ARG A 247 6.85 15.78 9.51
CA ARG A 247 8.08 15.91 8.70
C ARG A 247 9.19 16.61 9.48
N GLU A 248 8.90 17.75 10.10
CA GLU A 248 9.86 18.49 10.92
C GLU A 248 10.40 17.59 12.04
N LYS A 249 9.51 16.86 12.74
CA LYS A 249 9.92 15.90 13.78
C LYS A 249 10.84 14.80 13.24
N ILE A 250 10.52 14.20 12.08
CA ILE A 250 11.38 13.17 11.46
C ILE A 250 12.76 13.75 11.12
N MET A 251 12.80 14.95 10.53
CA MET A 251 14.06 15.61 10.18
C MET A 251 14.91 15.92 11.42
N THR A 252 14.29 16.30 12.54
CA THR A 252 14.99 16.49 13.82
C THR A 252 15.61 15.19 14.34
N VAL A 253 14.89 14.06 14.28
CA VAL A 253 15.45 12.76 14.70
C VAL A 253 16.65 12.37 13.82
N ILE A 254 16.55 12.59 12.50
CA ILE A 254 17.66 12.33 11.57
C ILE A 254 18.88 13.22 11.89
N ASP A 255 18.66 14.52 12.09
CA ASP A 255 19.74 15.48 12.43
C ASP A 255 20.40 15.12 13.76
N ASN A 256 19.62 14.76 14.79
CA ASN A 256 20.14 14.30 16.08
C ASN A 256 21.01 13.03 15.94
N ASN A 257 20.56 12.05 15.15
CA ASN A 257 21.33 10.83 14.90
C ASN A 257 22.62 11.12 14.14
N LEU A 258 22.58 11.99 13.12
CA LEU A 258 23.78 12.39 12.38
C LEU A 258 24.76 13.13 13.30
N ARG A 259 24.26 14.05 14.11
CA ARG A 259 25.05 14.77 15.11
C ARG A 259 25.75 13.83 16.08
N PHE A 260 25.05 12.81 16.58
CA PHE A 260 25.64 11.77 17.42
C PHE A 260 26.77 11.00 16.72
N ILE A 261 26.53 10.53 15.49
CA ILE A 261 27.52 9.80 14.68
C ILE A 261 28.76 10.67 14.44
N MET A 262 28.57 11.95 14.10
CA MET A 262 29.68 12.89 13.89
C MET A 262 30.46 13.17 15.17
N ALA A 263 29.79 13.15 16.33
CA ALA A 263 30.44 13.40 17.60
C ALA A 263 31.37 12.24 17.96
N ILE A 264 30.94 11.00 17.70
CA ILE A 264 31.79 9.80 17.81
C ILE A 264 33.01 9.92 16.87
N LYS A 265 32.78 10.27 15.60
CA LYS A 265 33.87 10.41 14.62
C LYS A 265 34.86 11.50 15.01
N LYS A 266 34.37 12.70 15.38
CA LYS A 266 35.21 13.83 15.79
C LYS A 266 35.98 13.55 17.07
N ALA A 267 35.34 12.86 18.01
CA ALA A 267 36.03 12.37 19.19
C ALA A 267 37.11 11.37 18.83
N GLY A 268 37.19 10.86 17.58
CA GLY A 268 38.14 9.88 17.07
C GLY A 268 37.85 8.45 17.52
N GLY A 269 36.58 8.17 17.84
CA GLY A 269 36.06 6.82 17.89
C GLY A 269 35.82 6.29 16.49
N ASP A 270 35.86 4.97 16.33
CA ASP A 270 35.54 4.35 15.05
C ASP A 270 34.02 4.45 14.81
N ALA A 271 33.62 5.34 13.91
CA ALA A 271 32.24 5.49 13.49
C ALA A 271 31.72 4.25 12.72
N LEU A 272 32.59 3.26 12.44
CA LEU A 272 32.24 1.96 11.85
C LEU A 272 31.80 0.90 12.87
N THR A 273 31.57 1.27 14.14
CA THR A 273 30.98 0.33 15.10
C THR A 273 29.58 -0.12 14.65
N ILE A 274 29.25 -1.39 14.88
CA ILE A 274 27.96 -2.03 14.53
C ILE A 274 26.75 -1.18 14.94
N LEU A 275 26.85 -0.43 16.05
CA LEU A 275 25.78 0.44 16.55
C LEU A 275 25.60 1.73 15.75
N ALA A 276 26.68 2.32 15.22
CA ALA A 276 26.60 3.45 14.31
C ALA A 276 25.98 3.05 12.96
N GLN A 277 26.26 1.83 12.50
CA GLN A 277 25.60 1.25 11.34
C GLN A 277 24.09 1.07 11.57
N ARG A 278 23.68 0.57 12.74
CA ARG A 278 22.25 0.50 13.12
C ARG A 278 21.58 1.87 13.17
N LEU A 279 22.26 2.90 13.67
CA LEU A 279 21.73 4.28 13.63
C LEU A 279 21.59 4.81 12.19
N ALA A 280 22.51 4.45 11.29
CA ALA A 280 22.37 4.76 9.87
C ALA A 280 21.16 4.05 9.25
N GLU A 281 20.95 2.76 9.53
CA GLU A 281 19.75 2.00 9.12
C GLU A 281 18.45 2.67 9.59
N VAL A 282 18.41 3.17 10.84
CA VAL A 282 17.26 3.90 11.35
C VAL A 282 17.03 5.21 10.59
N ASN A 283 18.09 5.95 10.26
CA ASN A 283 17.98 7.15 9.43
C ASN A 283 17.44 6.83 8.03
N VAL A 284 17.77 5.66 7.46
CA VAL A 284 17.19 5.19 6.19
C VAL A 284 15.68 5.01 6.31
N MET A 285 15.24 4.32 7.36
CA MET A 285 13.82 4.10 7.60
C MET A 285 13.08 5.43 7.77
N LEU A 286 13.66 6.38 8.50
CA LEU A 286 13.11 7.73 8.69
C LEU A 286 13.03 8.52 7.37
N GLN A 287 14.04 8.45 6.51
CA GLN A 287 13.99 9.06 5.17
C GLN A 287 12.91 8.41 4.29
N GLY A 288 12.78 7.08 4.36
CA GLY A 288 11.68 6.34 3.73
C GLY A 288 10.31 6.82 4.21
N LEU A 289 10.17 7.15 5.50
CA LEU A 289 8.96 7.74 6.07
C LEU A 289 8.70 9.16 5.56
N VAL A 290 9.72 10.01 5.41
CA VAL A 290 9.57 11.34 4.78
C VAL A 290 9.05 11.19 3.35
N TYR A 291 9.69 10.34 2.55
CA TYR A 291 9.25 10.07 1.18
C TYR A 291 7.82 9.51 1.17
N PHE A 292 7.49 8.59 2.08
CA PHE A 292 6.16 8.02 2.22
C PHE A 292 5.10 9.06 2.62
N LEU A 293 5.45 10.07 3.41
CA LEU A 293 4.58 11.21 3.75
C LEU A 293 4.36 12.15 2.55
N GLU A 294 5.34 12.25 1.65
CA GLU A 294 5.31 13.13 0.48
C GLU A 294 4.54 12.51 -0.71
N GLN A 295 4.63 11.20 -0.92
CA GLN A 295 4.14 10.56 -2.16
C GLN A 295 2.64 10.25 -2.21
N ALA A 296 1.90 10.24 -1.09
CA ALA A 296 0.48 9.89 -1.13
C ALA A 296 -0.41 10.61 -0.09
N LYS A 297 -1.71 10.61 -0.38
CA LYS A 297 -2.77 11.07 0.53
C LYS A 297 -2.78 10.13 1.74
N ARG A 298 -2.82 10.69 2.96
CA ARG A 298 -2.82 9.93 4.22
C ARG A 298 -4.02 10.35 5.04
N THR A 299 -4.72 9.37 5.58
CA THR A 299 -5.81 9.59 6.52
C THR A 299 -5.26 10.14 7.84
N LYS A 300 -6.09 10.87 8.59
CA LYS A 300 -5.76 11.35 9.94
C LYS A 300 -5.31 10.20 10.87
N THR A 301 -5.93 9.03 10.75
CA THR A 301 -5.58 7.83 11.53
C THR A 301 -4.19 7.31 11.20
N GLU A 302 -3.82 7.27 9.91
CA GLU A 302 -2.46 6.90 9.48
C GLU A 302 -1.43 7.89 9.99
N LEU A 303 -1.72 9.20 9.96
CA LEU A 303 -0.81 10.20 10.50
C LEU A 303 -0.61 10.04 12.01
N ILE A 304 -1.67 9.76 12.77
CA ILE A 304 -1.58 9.48 14.21
C ILE A 304 -0.76 8.21 14.48
N ALA A 305 -0.98 7.15 13.70
CA ALA A 305 -0.20 5.92 13.81
C ALA A 305 1.29 6.17 13.53
N LEU A 306 1.61 6.93 12.48
CA LEU A 306 2.97 7.32 12.15
C LEU A 306 3.64 8.16 13.23
N THR A 307 2.91 9.07 13.87
CA THR A 307 3.44 9.84 15.02
C THR A 307 3.86 8.91 16.16
N ARG A 308 3.04 7.91 16.49
CA ARG A 308 3.37 6.91 17.53
C ARG A 308 4.57 6.06 17.13
N THR A 309 4.64 5.63 15.87
CA THR A 309 5.79 4.88 15.36
C THR A 309 7.08 5.72 15.44
N LEU A 310 6.99 7.03 15.13
CA LEU A 310 8.14 7.92 15.23
C LEU A 310 8.61 8.08 16.69
N GLU A 311 7.69 8.16 17.65
CA GLU A 311 8.04 8.18 19.09
C GLU A 311 8.78 6.91 19.51
N GLN A 312 8.34 5.73 19.02
CA GLN A 312 9.05 4.46 19.28
C GLN A 312 10.44 4.42 18.64
N ILE A 313 10.58 4.96 17.43
CA ILE A 313 11.88 5.07 16.76
C ILE A 313 12.81 6.01 17.53
N GLU A 314 12.30 7.15 17.99
CA GLU A 314 13.04 8.12 18.79
C GLU A 314 13.56 7.48 20.09
N GLU A 315 12.71 6.75 20.81
CA GLU A 315 13.10 5.99 22.00
C GLU A 315 14.18 4.93 21.69
N MET A 316 13.99 4.16 20.61
CA MET A 316 14.98 3.17 20.18
C MET A 316 16.32 3.82 19.82
N THR A 317 16.31 4.98 19.15
CA THR A 317 17.56 5.71 18.83
C THR A 317 18.27 6.18 20.08
N GLN A 318 17.55 6.67 21.10
CA GLN A 318 18.15 7.03 22.39
C GLN A 318 18.76 5.83 23.11
N ILE A 319 18.11 4.66 23.07
CA ILE A 319 18.66 3.42 23.63
C ILE A 319 19.96 3.06 22.92
N LEU A 320 19.97 3.03 21.59
CA LEU A 320 21.17 2.72 20.80
C LEU A 320 22.30 3.71 21.07
N GLN A 321 22.00 5.01 21.18
CA GLN A 321 22.99 6.03 21.53
C GLN A 321 23.57 5.77 22.93
N THR A 322 22.73 5.46 23.91
CA THR A 322 23.15 5.16 25.29
C THR A 322 24.02 3.92 25.35
N GLU A 323 23.62 2.84 24.67
CA GLU A 323 24.40 1.61 24.56
C GLU A 323 25.76 1.87 23.90
N THR A 324 25.77 2.68 22.83
CA THR A 324 27.02 3.05 22.13
C THR A 324 27.97 3.83 23.03
N LEU A 325 27.44 4.72 23.88
CA LEU A 325 28.24 5.48 24.85
C LEU A 325 28.72 4.63 26.03
N SER A 326 27.97 3.60 26.44
CA SER A 326 28.28 2.79 27.63
C SER A 326 29.63 2.06 27.55
N GLY A 327 30.14 1.79 26.35
CA GLY A 327 31.45 1.19 26.10
C GLY A 327 32.49 2.11 25.45
N ASN A 328 32.18 3.40 25.27
CA ASN A 328 33.06 4.31 24.51
C ASN A 328 34.05 5.03 25.44
N PRO A 329 35.38 4.83 25.28
CA PRO A 329 36.39 5.48 26.11
C PRO A 329 36.39 7.02 25.97
N ARG A 330 35.75 7.55 24.92
CA ARG A 330 35.65 8.98 24.62
C ARG A 330 34.24 9.54 24.86
N ARG A 331 33.42 8.82 25.64
CA ARG A 331 32.03 9.20 25.98
C ARG A 331 31.89 10.68 26.35
N LYS A 332 32.73 11.17 27.26
CA LYS A 332 32.66 12.56 27.74
C LYS A 332 32.80 13.58 26.61
N THR A 333 33.76 13.37 25.72
CA THR A 333 33.97 14.23 24.54
C THR A 333 32.79 14.17 23.56
N VAL A 334 32.20 12.98 23.39
CA VAL A 334 31.01 12.81 22.54
C VAL A 334 29.80 13.54 23.14
N GLU A 335 29.56 13.38 24.44
CA GLU A 335 28.47 14.07 25.17
C GLU A 335 28.65 15.61 25.14
N GLU A 336 29.88 16.10 25.32
CA GLU A 336 30.20 17.54 25.22
C GLU A 336 29.88 18.10 23.82
N LEU A 337 30.26 17.41 22.74
CA LEU A 337 29.95 17.82 21.37
C LEU A 337 28.44 17.79 21.08
N ILE A 338 27.73 16.75 21.52
CA ILE A 338 26.28 16.65 21.32
C ILE A 338 25.55 17.76 22.09
N GLY A 339 26.02 18.11 23.29
CA GLY A 339 25.43 19.16 24.12
C GLY A 339 25.70 20.59 23.66
N ASP A 340 26.72 20.84 22.85
CA ASP A 340 27.13 22.18 22.41
C ASP A 340 26.20 22.76 21.32
N PRO A 341 25.23 23.64 21.61
CA PRO A 341 24.25 24.11 20.63
C PRO A 341 24.88 24.79 19.39
N ASP A 342 26.09 25.33 19.53
CA ASP A 342 26.80 26.04 18.46
C ASP A 342 27.69 25.11 17.62
N TRP A 343 27.82 23.84 18.01
CA TRP A 343 28.57 22.87 17.22
C TRP A 343 27.82 22.49 15.94
N ASP A 344 28.32 23.05 14.83
CA ASP A 344 27.89 22.67 13.49
C ASP A 344 28.52 21.33 13.08
N HIS A 345 27.86 20.24 13.49
CA HIS A 345 28.24 18.88 13.11
C HIS A 345 28.28 18.67 11.58
N ARG A 346 27.65 19.56 10.78
CA ARG A 346 27.65 19.49 9.32
C ARG A 346 29.00 19.84 8.70
N GLN A 347 29.83 20.62 9.39
CA GLN A 347 31.20 20.89 8.96
C GLN A 347 32.13 19.69 9.11
N VAL A 348 31.73 18.72 9.94
CA VAL A 348 32.44 17.47 10.19
C VAL A 348 31.93 16.35 9.29
N ILE A 349 30.85 16.61 8.53
CA ILE A 349 30.35 15.68 7.52
C ILE A 349 31.41 15.57 6.41
N THR A 350 32.29 14.61 6.58
CA THR A 350 33.21 14.16 5.53
C THR A 350 32.39 13.44 4.47
N THR A 351 32.82 13.52 3.21
CA THR A 351 32.25 12.76 2.09
C THR A 351 32.10 11.28 2.43
N GLU A 352 33.05 10.70 3.15
CA GLU A 352 33.03 9.30 3.61
C GLU A 352 31.80 8.93 4.46
N VAL A 353 31.36 9.78 5.40
CA VAL A 353 30.19 9.45 6.24
C VAL A 353 28.90 9.64 5.45
N VAL A 354 28.84 10.66 4.59
CA VAL A 354 27.72 10.82 3.65
C VAL A 354 27.63 9.60 2.76
N ASP A 355 28.74 9.14 2.22
CA ASP A 355 28.80 8.00 1.32
C ASP A 355 28.37 6.73 2.03
N THR A 356 28.81 6.48 3.27
CA THR A 356 28.39 5.32 4.07
C THR A 356 26.90 5.34 4.39
N VAL A 357 26.36 6.47 4.87
CA VAL A 357 24.93 6.59 5.17
C VAL A 357 24.11 6.47 3.89
N THR A 358 24.54 7.13 2.82
CA THR A 358 23.90 7.04 1.50
C THR A 358 23.95 5.60 0.98
N TRP A 359 25.06 4.90 1.17
CA TRP A 359 25.25 3.51 0.76
C TRP A 359 24.25 2.57 1.44
N GLU A 360 24.08 2.68 2.75
CA GLU A 360 23.08 1.89 3.48
C GLU A 360 21.64 2.26 3.08
N ILE A 361 21.37 3.53 2.77
CA ILE A 361 20.07 3.96 2.19
C ILE A 361 19.81 3.24 0.86
N GLU A 362 20.81 3.23 0.01
CA GLU A 362 20.71 2.63 -1.33
C GLU A 362 20.46 1.12 -1.25
N LYS A 363 21.12 0.39 -0.34
CA LYS A 363 20.89 -1.06 -0.12
C LYS A 363 19.43 -1.37 0.22
N VAL A 364 18.87 -0.69 1.22
CA VAL A 364 17.48 -0.91 1.66
C VAL A 364 16.50 -0.62 0.52
N TRP A 365 16.76 0.39 -0.30
CA TRP A 365 15.92 0.68 -1.45
C TRP A 365 16.02 -0.37 -2.55
N CYS A 366 17.21 -0.91 -2.82
CA CYS A 366 17.40 -2.06 -3.71
C CYS A 366 16.61 -3.27 -3.21
N GLU A 367 16.77 -3.63 -1.94
CA GLU A 367 16.06 -4.76 -1.32
C GLU A 367 14.55 -4.61 -1.44
N ASN A 368 14.00 -3.43 -1.12
CA ASN A 368 12.56 -3.17 -1.23
C ASN A 368 12.00 -3.37 -2.64
N ILE A 369 12.79 -3.12 -3.68
CA ILE A 369 12.40 -3.41 -5.07
C ILE A 369 12.39 -4.92 -5.31
N GLU A 370 13.42 -5.61 -4.82
CA GLU A 370 13.62 -7.05 -4.99
C GLU A 370 12.64 -7.90 -4.17
N GLN A 371 12.04 -7.32 -3.14
CA GLN A 371 10.94 -7.94 -2.38
C GLN A 371 9.63 -8.00 -3.16
N LYS A 372 9.48 -7.20 -4.23
CA LYS A 372 8.24 -7.15 -4.99
C LYS A 372 7.97 -8.48 -5.70
N PRO A 373 6.69 -8.88 -5.79
CA PRO A 373 6.33 -10.09 -6.50
C PRO A 373 6.65 -9.95 -7.99
N ILE A 374 7.28 -10.96 -8.57
CA ILE A 374 7.55 -11.07 -10.01
C ILE A 374 7.03 -12.41 -10.54
N SER A 375 6.35 -12.34 -11.69
CA SER A 375 5.91 -13.54 -12.39
C SER A 375 7.09 -14.19 -13.12
N PRO A 376 7.24 -15.53 -13.09
CA PRO A 376 8.20 -16.23 -13.93
C PRO A 376 7.99 -15.99 -15.43
N HIS A 377 6.80 -15.52 -15.84
CA HIS A 377 6.48 -15.19 -17.23
C HIS A 377 6.24 -13.69 -17.43
N THR A 378 6.88 -12.84 -16.61
CA THR A 378 6.67 -11.39 -16.70
C THR A 378 7.07 -10.84 -18.08
N SER A 379 6.25 -9.93 -18.60
CA SER A 379 6.61 -9.17 -19.81
C SER A 379 7.63 -8.09 -19.50
N LEU A 380 8.43 -7.71 -20.50
CA LEU A 380 9.43 -6.65 -20.38
C LEU A 380 8.82 -5.33 -19.95
N THR A 381 7.67 -4.97 -20.52
CA THR A 381 6.95 -3.74 -20.13
C THR A 381 6.47 -3.80 -18.68
N THR A 382 6.01 -4.95 -18.21
CA THR A 382 5.61 -5.13 -16.79
C THR A 382 6.81 -5.01 -15.86
N ALA A 383 7.92 -5.67 -16.22
CA ALA A 383 9.16 -5.62 -15.45
C ALA A 383 9.68 -4.18 -15.31
N LEU A 384 9.75 -3.45 -16.43
CA LEU A 384 10.19 -2.05 -16.46
C LEU A 384 9.25 -1.09 -15.71
N ASN A 385 7.94 -1.38 -15.68
CA ASN A 385 7.01 -0.58 -14.89
C ASN A 385 7.25 -0.73 -13.37
N ASN A 386 7.69 -1.91 -12.94
CA ASN A 386 7.86 -2.26 -11.53
C ASN A 386 9.17 -1.74 -10.89
N ILE A 387 10.14 -1.33 -11.70
CA ILE A 387 11.41 -0.72 -11.23
C ILE A 387 11.33 0.81 -11.16
N PRO A 388 12.23 1.50 -10.43
CA PRO A 388 12.24 2.97 -10.31
C PRO A 388 12.42 3.68 -11.65
N ALA A 389 11.90 4.91 -11.74
CA ALA A 389 12.11 5.76 -12.92
C ALA A 389 13.60 6.07 -13.17
N LEU A 390 14.39 6.17 -12.10
CA LEU A 390 15.84 6.36 -12.16
C LEU A 390 16.53 5.19 -12.87
N TRP A 391 16.15 3.94 -12.55
CA TRP A 391 16.70 2.74 -13.18
C TRP A 391 16.29 2.64 -14.65
N VAL A 392 15.04 2.98 -14.98
CA VAL A 392 14.59 3.05 -16.39
C VAL A 392 15.44 4.07 -17.16
N ALA A 393 15.72 5.24 -16.58
CA ALA A 393 16.57 6.25 -17.21
C ALA A 393 18.02 5.77 -17.37
N ALA A 394 18.55 5.03 -16.39
CA ALA A 394 19.88 4.42 -16.48
C ALA A 394 19.95 3.36 -17.59
N ILE A 395 18.93 2.50 -17.71
CA ILE A 395 18.82 1.52 -18.79
C ILE A 395 18.83 2.23 -20.15
N GLN A 396 18.03 3.29 -20.33
CA GLN A 396 18.06 4.05 -21.58
C GLN A 396 19.45 4.60 -21.89
N LYS A 397 20.13 5.16 -20.89
CA LYS A 397 21.48 5.71 -21.03
C LYS A 397 22.49 4.65 -21.42
N ASN A 398 22.42 3.45 -20.84
CA ASN A 398 23.33 2.34 -21.16
C ASN A 398 23.06 1.73 -22.55
N LEU A 399 21.82 1.83 -23.02
CA LEU A 399 21.43 1.38 -24.36
C LEU A 399 21.65 2.46 -25.44
N ASP A 400 22.22 3.61 -25.11
CA ASP A 400 22.40 4.77 -26.00
C ASP A 400 21.06 5.25 -26.63
N LEU A 401 19.95 5.17 -25.89
CA LEU A 401 18.61 5.50 -26.39
C LEU A 401 18.20 6.95 -26.04
N PRO A 402 17.42 7.62 -26.91
CA PRO A 402 16.98 8.99 -26.67
C PRO A 402 16.03 9.07 -25.46
N ARG A 403 16.34 9.96 -24.52
CA ARG A 403 15.52 10.20 -23.33
C ARG A 403 14.24 10.96 -23.70
N LYS A 404 13.09 10.53 -23.18
CA LYS A 404 11.82 11.25 -23.24
C LYS A 404 11.43 11.77 -21.87
N THR A 405 10.47 12.69 -21.87
CA THR A 405 9.99 13.41 -20.67
C THR A 405 9.28 12.52 -19.66
N THR A 406 8.72 11.37 -20.06
CA THR A 406 7.95 10.52 -19.15
C THR A 406 8.47 9.08 -19.09
N LYS A 407 8.41 8.47 -17.90
CA LYS A 407 8.78 7.06 -17.66
C LYS A 407 8.08 6.12 -18.64
N ARG A 408 6.77 6.31 -18.88
CA ARG A 408 5.99 5.47 -19.81
C ARG A 408 6.52 5.49 -21.24
N LYS A 409 6.91 6.67 -21.75
CA LYS A 409 7.51 6.79 -23.09
C LYS A 409 8.89 6.15 -23.13
N ASN A 410 9.66 6.29 -22.05
CA ASN A 410 10.98 5.67 -21.93
C ASN A 410 10.92 4.14 -21.95
N ILE A 411 9.97 3.56 -21.20
CA ILE A 411 9.71 2.12 -21.19
C ILE A 411 9.37 1.61 -22.58
N LYS A 412 8.51 2.32 -23.33
CA LYS A 412 8.12 1.93 -24.69
C LYS A 412 9.35 1.82 -25.61
N ILE A 413 10.22 2.83 -25.59
CA ILE A 413 11.44 2.85 -26.41
C ILE A 413 12.39 1.71 -26.02
N ILE A 414 12.60 1.47 -24.72
CA ILE A 414 13.43 0.35 -24.26
C ILE A 414 12.85 -0.98 -24.74
N ALA A 415 11.54 -1.18 -24.58
CA ALA A 415 10.89 -2.43 -24.95
C ALA A 415 10.96 -2.71 -26.46
N GLU A 416 10.76 -1.69 -27.30
CA GLU A 416 10.90 -1.80 -28.76
C GLU A 416 12.33 -2.18 -29.17
N ASN A 417 13.35 -1.60 -28.52
CA ASN A 417 14.75 -1.88 -28.84
C ASN A 417 15.21 -3.26 -28.35
N LEU A 418 14.87 -3.63 -27.12
CA LEU A 418 15.22 -4.94 -26.56
C LEU A 418 14.43 -6.09 -27.19
N SER A 419 13.38 -5.82 -27.97
CA SER A 419 12.68 -6.84 -28.76
C SER A 419 13.36 -7.11 -30.12
N SER A 420 14.39 -6.34 -30.49
CA SER A 420 15.12 -6.54 -31.75
C SER A 420 16.32 -7.45 -31.55
N LEU A 421 16.34 -8.60 -32.25
CA LEU A 421 17.46 -9.55 -32.24
C LEU A 421 18.81 -8.87 -32.55
N LYS A 422 18.86 -8.01 -33.57
CA LYS A 422 20.07 -7.29 -33.97
C LYS A 422 20.60 -6.40 -32.84
N ILE A 423 19.71 -5.73 -32.11
CA ILE A 423 20.08 -4.84 -31.01
C ILE A 423 20.51 -5.65 -29.80
N LEU A 424 19.80 -6.74 -29.47
CA LEU A 424 20.17 -7.66 -28.40
C LEU A 424 21.56 -8.27 -28.61
N ASN A 425 21.89 -8.74 -29.82
CA ASN A 425 23.22 -9.26 -30.14
C ASN A 425 24.30 -8.22 -29.83
N ARG A 426 24.12 -6.98 -30.30
CA ARG A 426 25.05 -5.88 -30.06
C ARG A 426 25.20 -5.55 -28.58
N ILE A 427 24.12 -5.63 -27.80
CA ILE A 427 24.16 -5.42 -26.34
C ILE A 427 24.96 -6.55 -25.68
N VAL A 428 24.71 -7.80 -26.05
CA VAL A 428 25.43 -8.95 -25.49
C VAL A 428 26.92 -8.92 -25.86
N GLU A 429 27.28 -8.55 -27.09
CA GLU A 429 28.68 -8.35 -27.50
C GLU A 429 29.38 -7.26 -26.67
N ARG A 430 28.70 -6.13 -26.45
CA ARG A 430 29.22 -5.07 -25.57
C ARG A 430 29.38 -5.55 -24.14
N LEU A 431 28.41 -6.31 -23.63
CA LEU A 431 28.49 -6.92 -22.30
C LEU A 431 29.61 -7.94 -22.21
N ALA A 432 29.87 -8.73 -23.24
CA ALA A 432 30.99 -9.68 -23.29
C ALA A 432 32.34 -8.95 -23.17
N ALA A 433 32.47 -7.81 -23.88
CA ALA A 433 33.66 -6.96 -23.81
C ALA A 433 33.86 -6.30 -22.44
N LEU A 434 32.77 -6.03 -21.70
CA LEU A 434 32.81 -5.42 -20.37
C LEU A 434 32.98 -6.44 -19.24
N SER A 435 32.27 -7.56 -19.32
CA SER A 435 32.18 -8.58 -18.29
C SER A 435 31.68 -9.90 -18.87
N MET A 436 32.62 -10.79 -19.21
CA MET A 436 32.30 -12.18 -19.55
C MET A 436 31.47 -12.90 -18.47
N PRO A 437 31.71 -12.72 -17.15
CA PRO A 437 30.83 -13.27 -16.12
C PRO A 437 29.35 -12.88 -16.27
N ALA A 438 29.05 -11.65 -16.72
CA ALA A 438 27.66 -11.22 -16.94
C ALA A 438 27.00 -12.02 -18.07
N VAL A 439 27.71 -12.23 -19.19
CA VAL A 439 27.19 -13.02 -20.32
C VAL A 439 27.02 -14.49 -19.95
N LYS A 440 27.94 -15.06 -19.16
CA LYS A 440 27.81 -16.41 -18.61
C LYS A 440 26.58 -16.55 -17.70
N ALA A 441 26.36 -15.57 -16.82
CA ALA A 441 25.15 -15.52 -15.98
C ALA A 441 23.87 -15.46 -16.83
N LEU A 442 23.84 -14.61 -17.85
CA LEU A 442 22.71 -14.50 -18.79
C LEU A 442 22.43 -15.84 -19.49
N LYS A 443 23.48 -16.53 -19.97
CA LYS A 443 23.37 -17.85 -20.59
C LYS A 443 22.83 -18.91 -19.62
N ILE A 444 23.30 -18.94 -18.37
CA ILE A 444 22.79 -19.89 -17.36
C ILE A 444 21.30 -19.66 -17.11
N ILE A 445 20.88 -18.40 -16.96
CA ILE A 445 19.47 -18.09 -16.73
C ILE A 445 18.62 -18.47 -17.95
N TYR A 446 19.11 -18.16 -19.15
CA TYR A 446 18.45 -18.50 -20.40
C TYR A 446 18.25 -20.00 -20.57
N THR A 447 19.30 -20.79 -20.40
CA THR A 447 19.27 -22.28 -20.51
C THR A 447 18.32 -22.92 -19.49
N HIS A 448 18.01 -22.25 -18.38
CA HIS A 448 17.00 -22.66 -17.41
C HIS A 448 15.61 -22.06 -17.69
N GLY A 449 15.29 -21.76 -18.95
CA GLY A 449 13.98 -21.23 -19.37
C GLY A 449 13.78 -19.74 -19.06
N GLY A 450 14.87 -19.00 -18.81
CA GLY A 450 14.88 -17.58 -18.49
C GLY A 450 14.51 -17.24 -17.06
N ILE A 451 14.52 -18.23 -16.15
CA ILE A 451 14.22 -18.07 -14.72
C ILE A 451 15.24 -18.86 -13.92
N TYR A 452 15.82 -18.25 -12.88
CA TYR A 452 16.78 -18.94 -12.03
C TYR A 452 16.80 -18.41 -10.59
N PRO A 453 17.09 -19.23 -9.56
CA PRO A 453 17.21 -18.74 -8.19
C PRO A 453 18.31 -17.69 -8.04
N TYR A 454 17.97 -16.51 -7.51
CA TYR A 454 18.91 -15.38 -7.46
C TYR A 454 20.13 -15.68 -6.58
N ASP A 455 19.91 -16.30 -5.42
CA ASP A 455 20.99 -16.58 -4.46
C ASP A 455 22.04 -17.55 -5.04
N LYS A 456 21.60 -18.47 -5.92
CA LYS A 456 22.52 -19.35 -6.65
C LYS A 456 23.34 -18.61 -7.70
N LEU A 457 22.77 -17.59 -8.36
CA LEU A 457 23.55 -16.74 -9.29
C LEU A 457 24.56 -15.90 -8.55
N ALA A 458 24.16 -15.28 -7.44
CA ALA A 458 25.04 -14.48 -6.60
C ALA A 458 26.22 -15.31 -6.10
N GLY A 459 25.99 -16.56 -5.70
CA GLY A 459 27.07 -17.48 -5.31
C GLY A 459 28.03 -17.86 -6.44
N LEU A 460 27.60 -17.83 -7.71
CA LEU A 460 28.43 -18.17 -8.87
C LEU A 460 29.18 -16.97 -9.46
N PHE A 461 28.58 -15.79 -9.45
CA PHE A 461 29.07 -14.61 -10.18
C PHE A 461 29.33 -13.39 -9.29
N GLY A 462 29.15 -13.53 -7.97
CA GLY A 462 29.15 -12.41 -7.04
C GLY A 462 27.76 -11.77 -6.92
N GLY A 463 27.47 -11.23 -5.74
CA GLY A 463 26.27 -10.45 -5.49
C GLY A 463 26.38 -9.03 -6.05
N GLU A 464 25.36 -8.24 -5.75
CA GLU A 464 25.29 -6.82 -6.08
C GLU A 464 25.66 -5.96 -4.87
N GLU A 465 26.43 -6.50 -3.90
CA GLU A 465 26.76 -5.78 -2.65
C GLU A 465 27.69 -4.59 -2.85
N THR A 466 28.19 -4.36 -4.07
CA THR A 466 28.99 -3.20 -4.48
C THR A 466 28.24 -2.27 -5.43
N ASP A 467 27.00 -2.62 -5.82
CA ASP A 467 26.20 -1.82 -6.72
C ASP A 467 25.16 -0.98 -5.96
N GLY A 468 25.25 0.33 -6.15
CA GLY A 468 24.34 1.28 -5.52
C GLY A 468 22.95 1.31 -6.17
N TYR A 469 22.06 2.14 -5.64
CA TYR A 469 20.71 2.36 -6.17
C TYR A 469 20.69 3.40 -7.31
N PHE A 470 21.55 4.42 -7.27
CA PHE A 470 21.52 5.51 -8.28
C PHE A 470 22.35 5.17 -9.53
N TRP A 471 21.85 4.23 -10.34
CA TRP A 471 22.55 3.74 -11.54
C TRP A 471 22.85 4.80 -12.60
N ASP A 472 22.13 5.92 -12.60
CA ASP A 472 22.35 7.05 -13.50
C ASP A 472 23.62 7.84 -13.13
N LYS A 473 23.99 7.83 -11.83
CA LYS A 473 25.18 8.46 -11.26
C LYS A 473 26.34 7.48 -11.15
N ARG A 474 26.10 6.30 -10.58
CA ARG A 474 27.09 5.23 -10.36
C ARG A 474 26.63 3.98 -11.08
N LYS A 475 27.25 3.69 -12.23
CA LYS A 475 26.90 2.49 -13.01
C LYS A 475 27.25 1.23 -12.21
N PRO A 476 26.37 0.22 -12.18
CA PRO A 476 26.69 -1.08 -11.63
C PRO A 476 27.93 -1.69 -12.29
N THR A 477 28.71 -2.40 -11.50
CA THR A 477 29.95 -3.05 -11.93
C THR A 477 29.91 -4.56 -11.73
N SER A 478 29.03 -5.06 -10.84
CA SER A 478 28.87 -6.51 -10.68
C SER A 478 28.28 -7.13 -11.95
N PRO A 479 28.54 -8.43 -12.20
CA PRO A 479 27.97 -9.12 -13.35
C PRO A 479 26.44 -9.06 -13.43
N LEU A 480 25.74 -9.22 -12.28
CA LEU A 480 24.28 -9.20 -12.23
C LEU A 480 23.73 -7.78 -12.37
N GLY A 481 24.37 -6.79 -11.74
CA GLY A 481 24.00 -5.38 -11.87
C GLY A 481 24.20 -4.85 -13.29
N LEU A 482 25.23 -5.33 -14.01
CA LEU A 482 25.39 -5.03 -15.44
C LEU A 482 24.21 -5.55 -16.27
N LEU A 483 23.74 -6.78 -16.06
CA LEU A 483 22.57 -7.30 -16.76
C LEU A 483 21.29 -6.49 -16.46
N ARG A 484 21.09 -6.14 -15.18
CA ARG A 484 19.92 -5.36 -14.76
C ARG A 484 19.94 -3.93 -15.31
N SER A 485 21.11 -3.30 -15.32
CA SER A 485 21.29 -1.94 -15.86
C SER A 485 21.21 -1.87 -17.38
N HIS A 486 21.14 -3.01 -18.08
CA HIS A 486 20.81 -3.11 -19.51
C HIS A 486 19.37 -3.60 -19.76
N GLY A 487 18.58 -3.80 -18.71
CA GLY A 487 17.19 -4.26 -18.82
C GLY A 487 17.04 -5.72 -19.28
N LEU A 488 18.10 -6.53 -19.17
CA LEU A 488 18.10 -7.95 -19.55
C LEU A 488 17.71 -8.87 -18.39
N LEU A 489 17.89 -8.40 -17.16
CA LEU A 489 17.62 -9.16 -15.94
C LEU A 489 16.76 -8.35 -14.97
N PHE A 490 15.82 -9.02 -14.32
CA PHE A 490 15.00 -8.44 -13.25
C PHE A 490 14.95 -9.40 -12.06
N VAL A 491 14.91 -8.85 -10.86
CA VAL A 491 14.94 -9.60 -9.61
C VAL A 491 13.67 -9.30 -8.82
N GLY A 492 13.06 -10.33 -8.27
CA GLY A 492 11.85 -10.21 -7.46
C GLY A 492 11.58 -11.49 -6.68
N ARG A 493 10.46 -11.54 -5.97
CA ARG A 493 10.00 -12.75 -5.27
C ARG A 493 8.90 -13.45 -6.04
N THR A 494 8.92 -14.77 -6.05
CA THR A 494 7.82 -15.59 -6.57
C THR A 494 7.39 -16.60 -5.53
N LYS A 495 6.11 -16.98 -5.52
CA LYS A 495 5.59 -18.03 -4.65
C LYS A 495 5.75 -19.37 -5.38
N LYS A 496 6.44 -20.32 -4.76
CA LYS A 496 6.44 -21.72 -5.17
C LYS A 496 5.92 -22.53 -3.99
N GLU A 497 4.84 -23.26 -4.20
CA GLU A 497 4.10 -23.96 -3.13
C GLU A 497 3.67 -22.98 -2.02
N ASP A 498 4.28 -23.06 -0.83
CA ASP A 498 3.98 -22.24 0.34
C ASP A 498 5.10 -21.29 0.78
N ALA A 499 6.20 -21.22 0.03
CA ALA A 499 7.30 -20.32 0.33
C ALA A 499 7.57 -19.31 -0.80
N TYR A 500 8.09 -18.14 -0.42
CA TYR A 500 8.56 -17.12 -1.34
C TYR A 500 10.05 -17.27 -1.58
N TYR A 501 10.44 -17.29 -2.85
CA TYR A 501 11.84 -17.40 -3.26
C TYR A 501 12.24 -16.21 -4.11
N LYS A 502 13.48 -15.74 -3.91
CA LYS A 502 14.07 -14.68 -4.73
C LYS A 502 14.54 -15.28 -6.05
N ILE A 503 14.03 -14.77 -7.16
CA ILE A 503 14.33 -15.26 -8.50
C ILE A 503 14.83 -14.13 -9.39
N ALA A 504 15.70 -14.52 -10.31
CA ALA A 504 16.15 -13.69 -11.42
C ALA A 504 15.38 -14.11 -12.69
N VAL A 505 14.86 -13.15 -13.44
CA VAL A 505 13.97 -13.37 -14.58
C VAL A 505 14.45 -12.56 -15.78
N ILE A 506 14.67 -13.25 -16.90
CA ILE A 506 14.74 -12.63 -18.22
C ILE A 506 13.30 -12.45 -18.71
N PRO A 507 12.84 -11.27 -19.13
CA PRO A 507 11.48 -11.09 -19.64
C PRO A 507 11.14 -11.99 -20.83
N ALA A 508 9.90 -12.44 -20.91
CA ALA A 508 9.49 -13.47 -21.87
C ALA A 508 9.80 -13.11 -23.34
N GLU A 509 9.61 -11.85 -23.73
CA GLU A 509 9.86 -11.35 -25.08
C GLU A 509 11.35 -11.34 -25.43
N ILE A 510 12.22 -11.14 -24.44
CA ILE A 510 13.67 -11.14 -24.64
C ILE A 510 14.16 -12.58 -24.85
N ARG A 511 13.62 -13.56 -24.11
CA ARG A 511 14.05 -14.97 -24.19
C ARG A 511 14.00 -15.52 -25.61
N GLN A 512 12.93 -15.24 -26.35
CA GLN A 512 12.76 -15.74 -27.72
C GLN A 512 13.88 -15.28 -28.65
N ASN A 513 14.47 -14.12 -28.37
CA ASN A 513 15.52 -13.51 -29.17
C ASN A 513 16.93 -13.77 -28.62
N LEU A 514 17.09 -14.62 -27.59
CA LEU A 514 18.38 -14.97 -27.01
C LEU A 514 18.88 -16.37 -27.41
N SER A 515 18.28 -17.01 -28.41
CA SER A 515 18.68 -18.36 -28.86
C SER A 515 20.15 -18.46 -29.28
N PHE A 516 20.74 -17.39 -29.80
CA PHE A 516 22.16 -17.32 -30.14
C PHE A 516 23.11 -17.53 -28.94
N LEU A 517 22.63 -17.43 -27.70
CA LEU A 517 23.43 -17.75 -26.51
C LEU A 517 23.73 -19.25 -26.39
N GLU A 518 22.95 -20.12 -27.03
CA GLU A 518 23.21 -21.57 -27.03
C GLU A 518 24.58 -21.88 -27.61
N ASP A 519 24.94 -21.19 -28.69
CA ASP A 519 26.18 -21.37 -29.45
C ASP A 519 27.40 -20.69 -28.80
N MET A 520 27.21 -19.80 -27.83
CA MET A 520 28.34 -19.14 -27.14
C MET A 520 29.05 -20.09 -26.17
N PRO A 521 30.40 -20.14 -26.12
CA PRO A 521 31.11 -20.98 -25.15
C PRO A 521 30.85 -20.51 -23.70
N LEU A 522 30.77 -21.47 -22.77
CA LEU A 522 30.47 -21.23 -21.35
C LEU A 522 31.64 -20.68 -20.53
#